data_AF-A0A917JE14-F1
#
_entry.id   AF-A0A917JE14-F1
#
_cell.length_a   1.000
_cell.length_b   1.000
_cell.length_c   1.000
_cell.angle_alpha   90.00
_cell.angle_beta   90.00
_cell.angle_gamma   90.00
#
_symmetry.space_group_name_H-M   'P 1'
#
loop_
_entity.id
_entity.type
_entity.pdbx_description
1 polymer ?
#
loop_
_entity_poly.entity_id
_entity_poly.type
_entity_poly.pdbx_seq_one_letter_code
_entity_poly.pdbx_strand_id
1 'polypeptide(L)' 'MEDFGLTLAINGQQIASTVHPHIEGESTYYDIITDDFTITIYKDTLYTWTAFVNAGFSNDEIQSIGEQLIDY' A
#
# COMPACT_ATOMS: atom_id res chain seq x y z
N MET A 1 -4.57 -9.30 -12.56
CA MET A 1 -3.23 -9.15 -11.98
C MET A 1 -3.27 -9.97 -10.69
N GLU A 2 -2.24 -10.77 -10.41
CA GLU A 2 -2.30 -11.72 -9.28
C GLU A 2 -1.86 -11.05 -7.98
N ASP A 3 -2.40 -11.52 -6.86
CA ASP A 3 -2.03 -11.09 -5.52
C ASP A 3 -0.57 -11.46 -5.22
N PHE A 4 0.11 -10.60 -4.48
CA PHE A 4 1.49 -10.84 -4.06
C PHE A 4 1.73 -10.41 -2.62
N GLY A 5 2.73 -11.01 -1.99
CA GLY A 5 3.13 -10.69 -0.63
C GLY A 5 4.08 -9.48 -0.59
N LEU A 6 3.87 -8.58 0.37
CA LEU A 6 4.76 -7.45 0.66
C LEU A 6 5.00 -7.37 2.17
N THR A 7 6.22 -7.07 2.59
CA THR A 7 6.53 -6.81 4.01
C THR A 7 6.62 -5.32 4.23
N LEU A 8 5.69 -4.76 5.00
CA LEU A 8 5.67 -3.33 5.34
C LEU A 8 6.64 -3.06 6.50
N ALA A 9 7.39 -1.96 6.42
CA ALA A 9 8.20 -1.45 7.52
C ALA A 9 7.50 -0.23 8.12
N ILE A 10 6.82 -0.41 9.25
CA ILE A 10 5.96 0.61 9.88
C ILE A 10 6.28 0.69 11.37
N ASN A 11 6.51 1.89 11.88
CA ASN A 11 6.89 2.19 13.26
C ASN A 11 8.06 1.32 13.77
N GLY A 12 9.00 1.00 12.87
CA GLY A 12 10.13 0.10 13.15
C GLY A 12 9.78 -1.39 13.25
N GLN A 13 8.53 -1.78 12.96
CA GLN A 13 8.06 -3.16 12.90
C GLN A 13 7.95 -3.63 11.46
N GLN A 14 8.13 -4.93 11.24
CA GLN A 14 7.89 -5.59 9.96
C GLN A 14 6.54 -6.30 10.00
N ILE A 15 5.64 -5.93 9.09
CA ILE A 15 4.27 -6.44 9.01
C ILE A 15 4.10 -7.16 7.68
N ALA A 16 3.75 -8.44 7.72
CA ALA A 16 3.41 -9.18 6.51
C ALA A 16 2.07 -8.67 5.96
N SER A 17 2.00 -8.47 4.65
CA SER A 17 0.81 -8.01 3.97
C SER A 17 0.60 -8.73 2.65
N THR A 18 -0.65 -8.77 2.20
CA THR A 18 -1.02 -9.20 0.86
C THR A 18 -1.46 -7.99 0.07
N VAL A 19 -0.95 -7.83 -1.13
CA VAL A 19 -1.30 -6.75 -2.04
C VAL A 19 -2.25 -7.28 -3.10
N HIS A 20 -3.41 -6.65 -3.21
CA HIS A 20 -4.39 -6.88 -4.26
C HIS A 20 -4.35 -5.72 -5.27
N PRO A 21 -3.80 -5.93 -6.47
CA PRO A 21 -3.75 -4.92 -7.51
C PRO A 21 -5.08 -4.77 -8.25
N HIS A 22 -5.51 -3.53 -8.46
CA HIS A 22 -6.71 -3.17 -9.22
C HIS A 22 -6.36 -2.28 -10.42
N ILE A 23 -7.04 -2.53 -11.53
CA ILE A 23 -6.96 -1.71 -12.75
C ILE A 23 -8.39 -1.29 -13.12
N GLU A 24 -8.67 0.00 -13.02
CA GLU A 24 -9.94 0.61 -13.37
C GLU A 24 -9.73 1.63 -14.49
N GLY A 25 -9.91 1.18 -15.74
CA GLY A 25 -9.64 2.01 -16.91
C GLY A 25 -8.16 2.35 -17.03
N GLU A 26 -7.82 3.63 -16.93
CA GLU A 26 -6.43 4.12 -16.94
C GLU A 26 -5.82 4.21 -15.53
N SER A 27 -6.61 3.93 -14.49
CA SER A 27 -6.16 4.05 -13.10
C SER A 27 -5.71 2.71 -12.52
N THR A 28 -4.54 2.70 -11.88
CA THR A 28 -4.05 1.55 -11.09
C THR A 28 -4.01 1.92 -9.62
N TYR A 29 -4.57 1.06 -8.77
CA TYR A 29 -4.44 1.18 -7.32
C TYR A 29 -4.18 -0.18 -6.67
N TYR A 30 -3.65 -0.14 -5.46
CA TYR A 30 -3.22 -1.33 -4.71
C TYR A 30 -3.87 -1.32 -3.34
N ASP A 31 -4.62 -2.37 -3.03
CA ASP A 31 -5.11 -2.62 -1.67
C ASP A 31 -4.10 -3.51 -0.94
N ILE A 32 -3.52 -2.96 0.12
CA ILE A 32 -2.54 -3.62 0.98
C ILE A 32 -3.27 -4.05 2.24
N ILE A 33 -3.41 -5.36 2.40
CA ILE A 33 -4.21 -5.98 3.46
C ILE A 33 -3.26 -6.60 4.48
N THR A 34 -3.41 -6.20 5.74
CA THR A 34 -2.76 -6.82 6.91
C THR A 34 -3.81 -7.44 7.82
N ASP A 35 -3.38 -8.08 8.90
CA ASP A 35 -4.30 -8.60 9.93
C ASP A 35 -5.08 -7.48 10.65
N ASP A 36 -4.53 -6.26 10.70
CA ASP A 36 -5.04 -5.16 11.53
C ASP A 36 -5.72 -4.04 10.72
N PHE A 37 -5.32 -3.83 9.46
CA PHE A 37 -5.79 -2.71 8.65
C PHE A 37 -5.66 -2.95 7.14
N THR A 38 -6.28 -2.07 6.36
CA THR A 38 -6.14 -2.02 4.90
C THR A 38 -5.73 -0.61 4.46
N ILE A 39 -4.75 -0.54 3.54
CA ILE A 39 -4.28 0.70 2.92
C ILE A 39 -4.56 0.62 1.42
N THR A 40 -5.13 1.67 0.83
CA THR A 40 -5.24 1.80 -0.63
C THR A 40 -4.26 2.85 -1.13
N ILE A 41 -3.42 2.48 -2.10
CA ILE A 41 -2.43 3.37 -2.75
C ILE A 41 -2.74 3.50 -4.23
N TYR A 42 -2.90 4.73 -4.71
CA TYR A 42 -3.14 5.04 -6.12
C TYR A 42 -1.81 5.34 -6.84
N LYS A 43 -1.53 4.64 -7.94
CA LYS A 43 -0.28 4.73 -8.70
C LYS A 43 -0.17 6.03 -9.50
N ASP A 44 -1.25 6.44 -10.16
CA ASP A 44 -1.22 7.51 -11.17
C ASP A 44 -1.25 8.92 -10.59
N THR A 45 -1.79 9.08 -9.39
CA THR A 45 -1.80 10.34 -8.64
C THR A 45 -0.72 10.32 -7.57
N LEU A 46 0.57 10.24 -7.99
CA LEU A 46 1.79 10.42 -7.18
C LEU A 46 1.49 10.55 -5.68
N TYR A 47 1.32 9.39 -5.02
CA TYR A 47 1.31 9.25 -3.56
C TYR A 47 0.11 9.82 -2.79
N THR A 48 -1.05 9.99 -3.43
CA THR A 48 -2.30 10.22 -2.67
C THR A 48 -2.83 8.88 -2.15
N TRP A 49 -2.79 8.70 -0.83
CA TRP A 49 -3.25 7.49 -0.15
C TRP A 49 -4.52 7.78 0.65
N THR A 50 -5.37 6.76 0.76
CA THR A 50 -6.49 6.76 1.71
C THR A 50 -6.38 5.49 2.54
N ALA A 51 -6.05 5.62 3.82
CA ALA A 51 -6.19 4.52 4.75
C ALA A 51 -7.57 4.60 5.38
N PHE A 52 -8.32 3.50 5.35
CA PHE A 52 -9.61 3.41 6.04
C PHE A 52 -9.46 3.50 7.57
N VAL A 53 -8.25 3.27 8.08
CA VAL A 53 -7.92 3.31 9.50
C VAL A 53 -6.72 4.25 9.69
N ASN A 54 -6.85 5.25 10.57
CA ASN A 54 -5.70 6.05 11.00
C ASN A 54 -4.81 5.19 11.89
N ALA A 55 -3.97 4.37 11.26
CA ALA A 55 -3.10 3.42 11.95
C ALA A 55 -1.78 4.06 12.43
N GLY A 56 -1.70 5.40 12.43
CA GLY A 56 -0.63 6.16 13.07
C GLY A 56 0.70 6.16 12.30
N PHE A 57 0.65 5.97 10.98
CA PHE A 57 1.83 5.95 10.13
C PHE A 57 2.33 7.36 9.81
N SER A 58 3.65 7.49 9.59
CA SER A 58 4.24 8.70 9.06
C SER A 58 4.10 8.76 7.52
N ASN A 59 4.15 9.98 6.97
CA ASN A 59 4.10 10.15 5.51
C ASN A 59 5.29 9.48 4.79
N ASP A 60 6.47 9.46 5.42
CA ASP A 60 7.68 8.86 4.86
C ASP A 60 7.55 7.33 4.72
N GLU A 61 6.94 6.67 5.70
CA GLU A 61 6.68 5.23 5.65
C GLU A 61 5.72 4.88 4.52
N ILE A 62 4.66 5.68 4.35
CA ILE A 62 3.68 5.47 3.28
C ILE A 62 4.31 5.70 1.91
N GLN A 63 5.16 6.72 1.78
CA GLN A 63 5.91 6.95 0.55
C GLN A 63 6.81 5.75 0.22
N SER A 64 7.54 5.21 1.21
CA SER A 64 8.39 4.03 1.01
C SER A 64 7.60 2.79 0.58
N ILE A 65 6.39 2.60 1.10
CA ILE A 65 5.50 1.51 0.67
C ILE A 65 5.06 1.71 -0.78
N GLY A 66 4.68 2.95 -1.15
CA GLY A 66 4.33 3.28 -2.53
C GLY A 66 5.48 3.05 -3.51
N GLU A 67 6.71 3.41 -3.13
CA GLU A 67 7.92 3.16 -3.93
C GLU A 67 8.17 1.66 -4.13
N GLN A 68 8.00 0.83 -3.10
CA GLN A 68 8.13 -0.63 -3.22
C GLN A 68 7.11 -1.26 -4.17
N LEU A 69 5.92 -0.66 -4.32
CA LEU A 69 4.89 -1.12 -5.25
C LEU A 69 5.15 -0.72 -6.71
N ILE A 70 6.01 0.27 -6.96
CA ILE A 70 6.38 0.68 -8.33
C ILE A 70 7.27 -0.38 -8.99
N ASP A 71 8.09 -1.08 -8.19
CA ASP A 71 9.00 -2.12 -8.66
C ASP A 71 8.28 -3.44 -9.04
N TYR A 72 6.96 -3.52 -8.83
CA TYR A 72 6.07 -4.63 -9.21
C TYR A 72 5.08 -4.25 -10.33
#